data_AF-A0A9Q3HEQ3-F1
#
_entry.id   AF-A0A9Q3HEQ3-F1
#
_cell.length_a   1.000
_cell.length_b   1.000
_cell.length_c   1.000
_cell.angle_alpha   90.00
_cell.angle_beta   90.00
_cell.angle_gamma   90.00
#
_symmetry.space_group_name_H-M   'P 1'
#
loop_
_entity.id
_entity.type
_entity.pdbx_description
1 polymer ?
#
loop_
_entity_poly.entity_id
_entity_poly.type
_entity_poly.pdbx_seq_one_letter_code
_entity_poly.pdbx_strand_id
1 'polypeptide(L)' 'MVGSVSNLEESQHSFLPSQWKFIHPVFHISLLEPVKTSTIPNQYQEPPPPIIIEEEEEWEVSQVLESNLKRGKLWYFV' A
#
# COMPACT_ATOMS: atom_id res chain seq x y z
N MET A 1 0.13 31.33 -9.23
CA MET A 1 -0.27 30.47 -10.37
C MET A 1 -0.27 29.04 -9.84
N VAL A 2 -1.45 28.52 -9.51
CA VAL A 2 -1.64 27.21 -8.88
C VAL A 2 -1.35 26.10 -9.89
N GLY A 3 -0.44 25.21 -9.55
CA GLY A 3 -0.19 23.97 -10.31
C GLY A 3 -0.75 22.82 -9.50
N SER A 4 -1.95 22.37 -9.88
CA SER A 4 -2.68 21.28 -9.27
C SER A 4 -1.85 19.99 -9.25
N VAL A 5 -1.59 19.43 -8.06
CA VAL A 5 -1.21 18.02 -7.95
C VAL A 5 -2.51 17.23 -8.04
N SER A 6 -2.94 16.96 -9.28
CA SER A 6 -4.05 16.06 -9.54
C SER A 6 -3.64 14.64 -9.15
N ASN A 7 -4.16 14.21 -8.01
CA ASN A 7 -4.53 12.85 -7.61
C ASN A 7 -4.09 11.75 -8.60
N LEU A 8 -3.10 10.95 -8.21
CA LEU A 8 -2.83 9.66 -8.85
C LEU A 8 -3.71 8.59 -8.20
N GLU A 9 -5.03 8.79 -8.28
CA GLU A 9 -5.98 7.68 -8.19
C GLU A 9 -6.16 7.11 -9.59
N GLU A 10 -6.31 5.79 -9.64
CA GLU A 10 -6.66 4.98 -10.82
C GLU A 10 -5.52 4.63 -11.78
N SER A 11 -4.91 3.47 -11.54
CA SER A 11 -4.87 2.40 -12.54
C SER A 11 -4.31 1.10 -11.94
N GLN A 12 -5.18 0.30 -11.32
CA GLN A 12 -4.96 -1.16 -11.19
C GLN A 12 -5.12 -1.82 -12.57
N HIS A 13 -4.40 -1.33 -13.58
CA HIS A 13 -4.35 -1.95 -14.90
C HIS A 13 -3.14 -2.87 -14.89
N SER A 14 -3.39 -4.14 -14.60
CA SER A 14 -2.42 -5.21 -14.71
C SER A 14 -1.99 -5.34 -16.17
N PHE A 15 -0.99 -4.55 -16.57
CA PHE A 15 -0.34 -4.60 -17.87
C PHE A 15 0.43 -5.91 -18.02
N LEU A 16 -0.26 -6.98 -18.41
CA LEU A 16 0.40 -8.19 -18.88
C LEU A 16 0.93 -7.93 -20.30
N PRO A 17 2.21 -8.26 -20.59
CA PRO A 17 2.74 -8.17 -21.94
C PRO A 17 1.83 -8.90 -22.94
N SER A 18 1.65 -8.34 -24.13
CA SER A 18 0.74 -8.86 -25.17
C SER A 18 1.02 -10.31 -25.61
N GLN A 19 2.18 -10.85 -25.22
CA GLN A 19 2.60 -12.23 -25.45
C GLN A 19 1.91 -13.22 -24.49
N TRP A 20 1.33 -12.75 -23.38
CA TRP A 20 0.73 -13.56 -22.31
C TRP A 20 -0.80 -13.54 -22.34
N LYS A 21 -1.39 -13.62 -23.54
CA LYS A 21 -2.84 -13.51 -23.77
C LYS A 21 -3.69 -14.57 -23.06
N PHE A 22 -3.07 -15.66 -22.61
CA PHE A 22 -3.75 -16.78 -21.93
C PHE A 22 -3.63 -16.73 -20.40
N ILE A 23 -2.91 -15.75 -19.86
CA ILE A 23 -2.80 -15.58 -18.41
C ILE A 23 -3.94 -14.66 -17.98
N HIS A 24 -4.88 -15.22 -17.21
CA HIS A 24 -5.96 -14.44 -16.64
C HIS A 24 -5.40 -13.57 -15.49
N PRO A 25 -5.65 -12.24 -15.48
CA PRO A 25 -5.21 -11.36 -14.39
C PRO A 25 -6.02 -11.54 -13.09
N VAL A 26 -6.84 -12.59 -13.01
CA VAL A 26 -7.69 -12.91 -11.86
C VAL A 26 -7.12 -14.15 -11.18
N PHE A 27 -6.59 -13.97 -9.97
CA PHE A 27 -6.14 -15.06 -9.10
C PHE A 27 -7.10 -15.21 -7.92
N HIS A 28 -7.30 -16.43 -7.45
CA HIS A 28 -8.11 -16.70 -6.26
C HIS A 28 -7.31 -16.31 -5.01
N ILE A 29 -7.91 -15.54 -4.09
CA ILE A 29 -7.23 -15.00 -2.90
C ILE A 29 -6.60 -16.11 -2.04
N SER A 30 -7.23 -17.29 -1.98
CA SER A 30 -6.68 -18.45 -1.23
C SER A 30 -5.37 -19.02 -1.79
N LEU A 31 -4.93 -18.59 -2.98
CA LEU A 31 -3.63 -18.97 -3.56
C LEU A 31 -2.51 -17.99 -3.19
N LEU A 32 -2.85 -16.87 -2.54
CA LEU A 32 -1.85 -15.91 -2.07
C LEU A 32 -1.23 -16.40 -0.77
N GLU A 33 0.10 -16.39 -0.72
CA GLU A 33 0.84 -16.53 0.55
C GLU A 33 1.05 -15.13 1.16
N PRO A 34 1.09 -15.02 2.50
CA PRO A 34 1.53 -13.81 3.17
C PRO A 34 2.91 -13.37 2.64
N VAL A 35 3.07 -12.05 2.44
CA VAL A 35 4.34 -11.46 2.00
C VAL A 35 5.42 -11.83 3.02
N LYS A 36 6.41 -12.62 2.58
CA LYS A 36 7.58 -12.94 3.39
C LYS A 36 8.53 -11.75 3.37
N THR A 37 9.15 -11.44 4.51
CA THR A 37 10.30 -10.54 4.54
C THR A 37 11.34 -11.08 3.57
N SER A 38 11.72 -10.27 2.57
CA SER A 38 12.63 -10.76 1.54
C SER A 38 13.94 -11.24 2.18
N THR A 39 14.31 -12.48 1.89
CA THR A 39 15.60 -13.05 2.29
C THR A 39 16.72 -12.63 1.33
N ILE A 40 16.35 -11.98 0.21
CA ILE A 40 17.31 -11.47 -0.76
C ILE A 40 17.89 -10.16 -0.18
N PRO A 41 19.23 -10.06 -0.05
CA PRO A 41 19.85 -8.83 0.42
C PRO A 41 19.47 -7.66 -0.50
N ASN A 42 19.19 -6.50 0.08
CA ASN A 42 18.74 -5.26 -0.60
C ASN A 42 17.31 -5.29 -1.21
N GLN A 43 16.48 -6.28 -0.89
CA GLN A 43 15.03 -6.25 -1.16
C GLN A 43 14.21 -5.82 0.06
N TYR A 44 14.80 -5.01 0.95
CA TYR A 44 14.02 -4.30 1.94
C TYR A 44 13.35 -3.11 1.26
N GLN A 45 12.02 -3.08 1.27
CA GLN A 45 11.29 -1.89 0.88
C GLN A 45 11.26 -0.98 2.10
N GLU A 46 11.95 0.15 2.02
CA GLU A 46 11.85 1.18 3.05
C GLU A 46 10.40 1.69 3.10
N PRO A 47 9.87 1.95 4.30
CA PRO A 47 8.56 2.59 4.41
C PRO A 47 8.58 3.94 3.69
N PRO A 48 7.42 4.40 3.19
CA PRO A 48 7.34 5.70 2.55
C PRO A 48 7.82 6.80 3.52
N PRO A 49 8.53 7.83 3.00
CA PRO A 49 8.97 8.95 3.83
C PRO A 49 7.75 9.73 4.38
N PRO A 50 7.90 10.40 5.52
CA PRO A 50 6.86 11.28 6.04
C PRO A 50 6.63 12.48 5.11
N ILE A 51 5.41 13.00 5.16
CA ILE A 51 4.93 14.20 4.49
C ILE A 51 4.83 15.29 5.55
N ILE A 52 5.21 16.53 5.23
CA ILE A 52 5.07 17.66 6.16
C ILE A 52 3.67 18.26 5.99
N ILE A 53 2.87 18.21 7.05
CA ILE A 53 1.53 18.82 7.13
C ILE A 53 1.52 19.67 8.40
N GLU A 54 1.08 20.93 8.31
CA GLU A 54 1.04 21.86 9.45
C GLU A 54 2.38 21.99 10.24
N GLU A 55 3.52 21.91 9.55
CA GLU A 55 4.88 21.93 10.13
C GLU A 55 5.27 20.66 10.93
N GLU A 56 4.43 19.62 10.90
CA GLU A 56 4.67 18.31 11.53
C GLU A 56 4.90 17.21 10.50
N GLU A 57 5.71 16.19 10.85
CA GLU A 57 5.94 15.01 10.04
C GLU A 57 4.78 14.01 10.22
N GLU A 58 4.05 13.75 9.13
CA GLU A 58 2.91 12.83 9.09
C GLU A 58 3.15 11.69 8.08
N TRP A 59 2.55 10.51 8.33
CA TRP A 59 2.62 9.38 7.40
C TRP A 59 1.25 9.10 6.80
N GLU A 60 1.21 8.89 5.49
CA GLU A 60 0.01 8.41 4.82
C GLU A 60 -0.24 6.94 5.16
N VAL A 61 -1.45 6.63 5.64
CA VAL A 61 -1.87 5.27 5.99
C VAL A 61 -2.79 4.72 4.91
N SER A 62 -2.39 3.63 4.24
CA SER A 62 -3.21 3.03 3.18
C SER A 62 -4.45 2.30 3.70
N GLN A 63 -4.35 1.60 4.84
CA GLN A 63 -5.48 0.93 5.48
C GLN A 63 -5.21 0.67 6.96
N VAL A 64 -6.28 0.54 7.75
CA VAL A 64 -6.22 0.09 9.15
C VAL A 64 -6.54 -1.40 9.17
N LEU A 65 -5.62 -2.20 9.70
CA LEU A 65 -5.74 -3.66 9.76
C LEU A 65 -6.64 -4.10 10.92
N GLU A 66 -6.53 -3.44 12.07
CA GLU A 66 -7.35 -3.77 13.25
C GLU A 66 -7.63 -2.51 14.06
N SER A 67 -8.77 -2.48 14.75
CA SER A 67 -9.09 -1.45 15.75
C SER A 67 -9.48 -2.10 17.07
N ASN A 68 -9.02 -1.53 18.18
CA ASN A 68 -9.25 -2.09 19.50
C ASN A 68 -9.51 -1.02 20.55
N LEU A 69 -10.53 -1.21 21.40
CA LEU A 69 -10.86 -0.29 22.49
C LEU A 69 -10.24 -0.79 23.81
N LYS A 70 -9.23 -0.08 24.32
CA LYS A 70 -8.58 -0.40 25.62
C LYS A 70 -8.76 0.75 26.60
N ARG A 71 -9.37 0.45 27.76
CA ARG A 71 -9.62 1.43 28.84
C ARG A 71 -10.33 2.70 28.36
N GLY A 72 -11.29 2.55 27.43
CA GLY A 72 -12.03 3.67 26.84
C GLY A 72 -11.26 4.46 25.77
N LYS A 73 -10.02 4.07 25.43
CA LYS A 73 -9.24 4.68 24.34
C LYS A 73 -9.21 3.74 23.13
N LEU A 74 -9.46 4.30 21.96
CA LEU A 74 -9.40 3.58 20.68
C LEU A 74 -7.96 3.53 20.17
N TRP A 75 -7.54 2.33 19.79
CA TRP A 75 -6.24 2.03 19.19
C TRP A 75 -6.45 1.46 17.80
N TYR A 76 -5.53 1.78 16.90
CA TYR A 76 -5.52 1.26 15.54
C TYR A 76 -4.21 0.53 15.30
N PHE A 77 -4.28 -0.63 14.66
CA PHE A 77 -3.14 -1.33 14.11
C PHE A 77 -3.12 -1.02 12.62
N VAL A 78 -2.04 -0.36 12.21
CA VAL A 78 -1.75 0.06 10.85
C VAL A 78 -0.58 -0.77 10.36
#